data_AF-A0A8S0FRE6-F1
#
_entry.id   AF-A0A8S0FRE6-F1
#
_cell.length_a   1.000
_cell.length_b   1.000
_cell.length_c   1.000
_cell.angle_alpha   90.00
_cell.angle_beta   90.00
_cell.angle_gamma   90.00
#
_symmetry.space_group_name_H-M   'P 1'
#
loop_
_entity.id
_entity.type
_entity.pdbx_description
1 polymer ?
#
loop_
_entity_poly.entity_id
_entity_poly.type
_entity_poly.pdbx_seq_one_letter_code
_entity_poly.pdbx_strand_id
1 'polypeptide(L)'
;MLNSTTSSGKRTGILAIGAHPERYIFGDDIELGCGASLSYYSNEKVYIISVVMTPGCCGAEYIDRHKESQEALNMLGCNKLIPLNFEDTRLYLQIKEMISSLEYIIENETPQDVEITRVYTMNNTDRHQDHIAVYQASMVACRYIPQILGYETPSTCLSFLPQVFESVDEVHFNKKILALQKHKSQIHRRYIQSS
;
A
#
# COMPACT_ATOMS: atom_id res chain seq x y z
N MET A 1 9.75 -14.00 9.49
CA MET A 1 8.94 -14.04 8.26
C MET A 1 7.55 -14.54 8.59
N LEU A 2 6.53 -14.16 7.83
CA LEU A 2 5.17 -14.68 8.00
C LEU A 2 5.08 -16.13 7.49
N ASN A 3 4.36 -16.98 8.22
CA ASN A 3 3.97 -18.30 7.72
C ASN A 3 2.79 -18.15 6.75
N SER A 4 2.64 -19.09 5.81
CA SER A 4 1.51 -19.10 4.86
C SER A 4 0.18 -19.54 5.48
N THR A 5 0.23 -20.13 6.67
CA THR A 5 -0.94 -20.57 7.45
C THR A 5 -0.82 -20.05 8.89
N THR A 6 -1.94 -19.59 9.45
CA THR A 6 -2.02 -19.11 10.84
C THR A 6 -2.20 -20.28 11.81
N SER A 7 -2.04 -20.00 13.12
CA SER A 7 -2.27 -21.01 14.17
C SER A 7 -3.72 -21.52 14.22
N SER A 8 -4.67 -20.76 13.66
CA SER A 8 -6.08 -21.14 13.52
C SER A 8 -6.35 -22.05 12.32
N GLY A 9 -5.32 -22.36 11.51
CA GLY A 9 -5.45 -23.18 10.30
C GLY A 9 -5.94 -22.41 9.06
N LYS A 10 -6.13 -21.09 9.17
CA LYS A 10 -6.50 -20.22 8.05
C LYS A 10 -5.29 -19.82 7.23
N ARG A 11 -5.51 -19.42 5.98
CA ARG A 11 -4.47 -18.80 5.15
C ARG A 11 -4.08 -17.46 5.75
N THR A 12 -2.78 -17.19 5.78
CA THR A 12 -2.28 -15.89 6.24
C THR A 12 -2.65 -14.81 5.24
N GLY A 13 -3.09 -13.67 5.74
CA GLY A 13 -3.44 -12.50 4.97
C GLY A 13 -2.60 -11.27 5.32
N ILE A 14 -2.39 -10.43 4.31
CA ILE A 14 -1.75 -9.11 4.40
C ILE A 14 -2.73 -8.07 3.85
N LEU A 15 -2.85 -6.95 4.57
CA LEU A 15 -3.52 -5.74 4.10
C LEU A 15 -2.46 -4.66 3.80
N ALA A 16 -2.38 -4.19 2.56
CA ALA A 16 -1.50 -3.09 2.16
C ALA A 16 -2.34 -1.83 1.90
N ILE A 17 -2.05 -0.74 2.60
CA ILE A 17 -2.83 0.49 2.56
C ILE A 17 -1.96 1.62 1.99
N GLY A 18 -2.47 2.31 0.98
CA GLY A 18 -1.87 3.51 0.36
C GLY A 18 -2.86 4.67 0.36
N ALA A 19 -2.34 5.91 0.33
CA ALA A 19 -3.15 7.11 0.32
C ALA A 19 -3.54 7.50 -1.11
N HIS A 20 -2.58 7.47 -2.03
CA HIS A 20 -2.76 7.92 -3.41
C HIS A 20 -1.97 7.04 -4.38
N PRO A 21 -2.21 7.24 -5.68
CA PRO A 21 -1.13 7.21 -6.64
C PRO A 21 -0.30 8.49 -6.52
N GLU A 22 0.96 8.39 -6.06
CA GLU A 22 1.80 9.57 -5.79
C GLU A 22 1.87 10.51 -7.00
N ARG A 23 1.68 11.80 -6.73
CA ARG A 23 1.68 12.87 -7.74
C ARG A 23 3.07 13.21 -8.27
N TYR A 24 4.14 12.74 -7.62
CA TYR A 24 5.49 13.29 -7.81
C TYR A 24 6.62 12.26 -7.94
N ILE A 25 6.44 11.01 -7.52
CA ILE A 25 7.43 9.94 -7.69
C ILE A 25 6.76 8.68 -8.25
N PHE A 26 7.55 7.92 -8.97
CA PHE A 26 7.14 6.74 -9.74
C PHE A 26 6.45 5.68 -8.88
N GLY A 27 5.22 5.33 -9.24
CA GLY A 27 4.50 4.20 -8.66
C GLY A 27 3.76 4.56 -7.38
N ASP A 28 2.71 3.80 -7.10
CA ASP A 28 1.87 4.11 -5.96
C ASP A 28 2.57 3.75 -4.64
N ASP A 29 2.07 4.33 -3.55
CA ASP A 29 2.67 4.25 -2.21
C ASP A 29 3.02 2.81 -1.80
N ILE A 30 2.15 1.87 -2.17
CA ILE A 30 2.26 0.45 -1.83
C ILE A 30 3.43 -0.20 -2.56
N GLU A 31 3.54 0.01 -3.87
CA GLU A 31 4.56 -0.53 -4.75
C GLU A 31 5.94 0.01 -4.36
N LEU A 32 6.01 1.31 -4.10
CA LEU A 32 7.22 1.99 -3.64
C LEU A 32 7.65 1.52 -2.25
N GLY A 33 6.72 1.49 -1.29
CA GLY A 33 7.03 1.21 0.10
C GLY A 33 7.30 -0.26 0.38
N CYS A 34 6.41 -1.15 -0.07
CA CYS A 34 6.42 -2.56 0.30
C CYS A 34 6.30 -3.54 -0.88
N GLY A 35 6.38 -3.08 -2.13
CA GLY A 35 6.10 -3.90 -3.30
C GLY A 35 6.95 -5.17 -3.45
N ALA A 36 8.24 -5.11 -3.07
CA ALA A 36 9.10 -6.30 -3.10
C ALA A 36 8.67 -7.33 -2.04
N SER A 37 8.32 -6.88 -0.84
CA SER A 37 7.77 -7.75 0.22
C SER A 37 6.45 -8.38 -0.20
N LEU A 38 5.55 -7.62 -0.83
CA LEU A 38 4.29 -8.16 -1.36
C LEU A 38 4.55 -9.26 -2.40
N SER A 39 5.50 -9.03 -3.31
CA SER A 39 5.89 -10.04 -4.29
C SER A 39 6.43 -11.31 -3.64
N TYR A 40 7.23 -11.17 -2.60
CA TYR A 40 7.75 -12.29 -1.82
C TYR A 40 6.61 -13.07 -1.16
N TYR A 41 5.73 -12.40 -0.42
CA TYR A 41 4.64 -13.06 0.30
C TYR A 41 3.59 -13.69 -0.63
N SER A 42 3.36 -13.10 -1.80
CA SER A 42 2.51 -13.71 -2.83
C SER A 42 3.08 -15.06 -3.30
N ASN A 43 4.40 -15.16 -3.44
CA ASN A 43 5.08 -16.41 -3.77
C ASN A 43 4.88 -17.48 -2.68
N GLU A 44 4.91 -17.05 -1.42
CA GLU A 44 4.62 -17.87 -0.23
C GLU A 44 3.12 -18.16 -0.01
N LYS A 45 2.27 -17.87 -1.00
CA LYS A 45 0.82 -18.14 -0.97
C LYS A 45 0.05 -17.37 0.12
N VAL A 46 0.61 -16.28 0.61
CA VAL A 46 -0.08 -15.33 1.50
C VAL A 46 -1.10 -14.56 0.66
N TYR A 47 -2.31 -14.37 1.21
CA TYR A 47 -3.37 -13.63 0.54
C TYR A 47 -3.20 -12.12 0.77
N ILE A 48 -3.13 -11.33 -0.29
CA ILE A 48 -2.82 -9.90 -0.23
C ILE A 48 -4.01 -9.08 -0.72
N ILE A 49 -4.49 -8.19 0.14
CA ILE A 49 -5.49 -7.16 -0.18
C ILE A 49 -4.78 -5.82 -0.20
N SER A 50 -4.93 -5.07 -1.28
CA SER A 50 -4.44 -3.70 -1.41
C SER A 50 -5.61 -2.72 -1.36
N VAL A 51 -5.47 -1.65 -0.58
CA VAL A 51 -6.47 -0.58 -0.43
C VAL A 51 -5.81 0.74 -0.77
N VAL A 52 -6.42 1.51 -1.66
CA VAL A 52 -5.96 2.85 -2.03
C VAL A 52 -7.06 3.85 -1.67
N MET A 53 -6.73 4.85 -0.86
CA MET A 53 -7.73 5.75 -0.26
C MET A 53 -8.34 6.74 -1.25
N THR A 54 -7.56 7.20 -2.23
CA THR A 54 -8.00 8.22 -3.19
C THR A 54 -7.73 7.79 -4.62
N PRO A 55 -8.48 8.33 -5.59
CA PRO A 55 -8.23 8.12 -7.01
C PRO A 55 -7.04 8.97 -7.55
N GLY A 56 -6.47 9.88 -6.75
CA GLY A 56 -5.34 10.74 -7.12
C GLY A 56 -5.61 11.73 -8.27
N CYS A 57 -6.87 12.18 -8.42
CA CYS A 57 -7.32 13.00 -9.55
C CYS A 57 -6.71 14.41 -9.61
N CYS A 58 -6.03 14.91 -8.57
CA CYS A 58 -5.45 16.25 -8.58
C CYS A 58 -4.14 16.32 -9.38
N GLY A 59 -4.24 16.38 -10.71
CA GLY A 59 -3.18 17.01 -11.53
C GLY A 59 -2.84 16.40 -12.88
N ALA A 60 -3.64 15.51 -13.48
CA ALA A 60 -3.49 15.17 -14.90
C ALA A 60 -4.84 14.80 -15.52
N GLU A 61 -5.05 15.17 -16.78
CA GLU A 61 -6.19 14.74 -17.58
C GLU A 61 -6.27 13.21 -17.59
N TYR A 62 -7.35 12.66 -17.02
CA TYR A 62 -8.01 11.38 -17.36
C TYR A 62 -7.16 10.19 -17.87
N ILE A 63 -5.92 10.03 -17.42
CA ILE A 63 -5.16 8.80 -17.63
C ILE A 63 -5.60 7.82 -16.55
N ASP A 64 -5.88 6.59 -16.97
CA ASP A 64 -6.42 5.49 -16.16
C ASP A 64 -5.40 5.01 -15.11
N ARG A 65 -5.09 5.87 -14.14
CA ARG A 65 -4.16 5.57 -13.04
C ARG A 65 -4.60 4.33 -12.30
N HIS A 66 -5.90 4.19 -12.08
CA HIS A 66 -6.49 2.97 -11.52
C HIS A 66 -6.07 1.71 -12.26
N LYS A 67 -6.07 1.73 -13.59
CA LYS A 67 -5.61 0.58 -14.39
C LYS A 67 -4.10 0.37 -14.30
N GLU A 68 -3.30 1.43 -14.28
CA GLU A 68 -1.84 1.31 -14.07
C GLU A 68 -1.54 0.67 -12.70
N SER A 69 -2.16 1.17 -11.63
CA SER A 69 -2.09 0.62 -10.27
C SER A 69 -2.55 -0.83 -10.22
N GLN A 70 -3.68 -1.13 -10.86
CA GLN A 70 -4.22 -2.48 -10.91
C GLN A 70 -3.27 -3.44 -11.61
N GLU A 71 -2.67 -3.03 -12.73
CA GLU A 71 -1.66 -3.82 -13.45
C GLU A 71 -0.39 -4.02 -12.62
N ALA A 72 0.07 -2.98 -11.92
CA ALA A 72 1.25 -3.02 -11.06
C ALA A 72 1.05 -3.95 -9.87
N LEU A 73 -0.04 -3.79 -9.10
CA LEU A 73 -0.35 -4.63 -7.95
C LEU A 73 -0.64 -6.08 -8.34
N ASN A 74 -1.30 -6.31 -9.48
CA ASN A 74 -1.48 -7.66 -10.01
C ASN A 74 -0.13 -8.32 -10.35
N MET A 75 0.83 -7.56 -10.88
CA MET A 75 2.18 -8.05 -11.15
C MET A 75 2.93 -8.43 -9.87
N LEU A 76 2.72 -7.68 -8.79
CA LEU A 76 3.25 -8.01 -7.46
C LEU A 76 2.52 -9.19 -6.80
N GLY A 77 1.42 -9.66 -7.41
CA GLY A 77 0.66 -10.81 -6.93
C GLY A 77 -0.32 -10.47 -5.81
N CYS A 78 -0.77 -9.21 -5.75
CA CYS A 78 -1.92 -8.81 -4.94
C CYS A 78 -3.17 -9.52 -5.45
N ASN A 79 -3.95 -10.11 -4.54
CA ASN A 79 -5.13 -10.88 -4.91
C ASN A 79 -6.36 -10.00 -5.14
N LYS A 80 -6.43 -8.86 -4.45
CA LYS A 80 -7.57 -7.94 -4.50
C LYS A 80 -7.10 -6.50 -4.33
N LEU A 81 -7.57 -5.60 -5.20
CA LEU A 81 -7.41 -4.16 -5.07
C LEU A 81 -8.78 -3.54 -4.77
N ILE A 82 -8.84 -2.70 -3.73
CA ILE A 82 -10.04 -1.98 -3.32
C ILE A 82 -9.74 -0.49 -3.41
N PRO A 83 -10.13 0.18 -4.50
CA PRO A 83 -10.04 1.63 -4.60
C PRO A 83 -11.18 2.28 -3.80
N LEU A 84 -10.84 3.28 -2.99
CA LEU A 84 -11.77 4.16 -2.31
C LEU A 84 -11.78 5.54 -2.98
N ASN A 85 -12.86 6.28 -2.77
CA ASN A 85 -13.11 7.56 -3.44
C ASN A 85 -13.15 8.73 -2.45
N PHE A 86 -12.19 8.78 -1.53
CA PHE A 86 -12.04 9.93 -0.65
C PHE A 86 -11.47 11.15 -1.39
N GLU A 87 -11.70 12.34 -0.84
CA GLU A 87 -11.27 13.60 -1.46
C GLU A 87 -9.76 13.77 -1.26
N ASP A 88 -9.03 13.76 -2.38
CA ASP A 88 -7.59 14.01 -2.43
C ASP A 88 -7.25 15.35 -1.76
N THR A 89 -6.13 15.43 -1.06
CA THR A 89 -5.66 16.56 -0.23
C THR A 89 -6.53 16.90 0.99
N ARG A 90 -7.62 16.16 1.25
CA ARG A 90 -8.55 16.42 2.36
C ARG A 90 -8.83 15.20 3.23
N LEU A 91 -7.98 14.18 3.18
CA LEU A 91 -8.18 12.95 3.97
C LEU A 91 -8.23 13.21 5.48
N TYR A 92 -7.54 14.26 5.96
CA TYR A 92 -7.58 14.66 7.37
C TYR A 92 -8.98 15.05 7.87
N LEU A 93 -9.90 15.42 6.97
CA LEU A 93 -11.31 15.71 7.31
C LEU A 93 -12.18 14.46 7.33
N GLN A 94 -11.69 13.33 6.80
CA GLN A 94 -12.46 12.11 6.54
C GLN A 94 -11.92 10.89 7.31
N ILE A 95 -11.17 11.12 8.40
CA ILE A 95 -10.52 10.06 9.17
C ILE A 95 -11.53 9.04 9.69
N LYS A 96 -12.70 9.48 10.16
CA LYS A 96 -13.72 8.59 10.71
C LYS A 96 -14.26 7.66 9.63
N GLU A 97 -14.55 8.20 8.45
CA GLU A 97 -15.04 7.47 7.30
C GLU A 97 -13.99 6.48 6.77
N MET A 98 -12.71 6.89 6.75
CA MET A 98 -11.59 5.98 6.42
C MET A 98 -11.51 4.82 7.41
N ILE A 99 -11.64 5.08 8.72
CA ILE A 99 -11.63 4.03 9.75
C ILE A 99 -12.76 3.04 9.48
N SER A 100 -14.00 3.53 9.35
CA SER A 100 -15.16 2.66 9.09
C SER A 100 -15.04 1.88 7.79
N SER A 101 -14.43 2.45 6.75
CA SER A 101 -14.20 1.77 5.48
C SER A 101 -13.15 0.65 5.62
N LEU A 102 -12.06 0.90 6.34
CA LEU A 102 -11.05 -0.12 6.61
C LEU A 102 -11.59 -1.25 7.48
N GLU A 103 -12.36 -0.93 8.54
CA GLU A 103 -13.03 -1.93 9.38
C GLU A 103 -13.99 -2.78 8.53
N TYR A 104 -14.79 -2.16 7.68
CA TYR A 104 -15.68 -2.86 6.75
C TYR A 104 -14.91 -3.81 5.82
N ILE A 105 -13.80 -3.36 5.23
CA ILE A 105 -12.96 -4.16 4.33
C ILE A 105 -12.40 -5.38 5.07
N ILE A 106 -11.85 -5.18 6.26
CA ILE A 106 -11.28 -6.27 7.07
C ILE A 106 -12.34 -7.34 7.36
N GLU A 107 -13.56 -6.92 7.72
CA GLU A 107 -14.65 -7.82 8.10
C GLU A 107 -15.38 -8.48 6.93
N ASN A 108 -15.61 -7.75 5.83
CA ASN A 108 -16.54 -8.16 4.77
C ASN A 108 -15.84 -8.50 3.45
N GLU A 109 -14.69 -7.90 3.17
CA GLU A 109 -13.98 -8.07 1.91
C GLU A 109 -12.86 -9.13 1.98
N THR A 110 -12.48 -9.53 3.20
CA THR A 110 -11.54 -10.63 3.46
C THR A 110 -12.23 -11.99 3.30
N PRO A 111 -11.67 -12.93 2.52
CA PRO A 111 -12.21 -14.29 2.43
C PRO A 111 -12.30 -14.97 3.80
N GLN A 112 -13.34 -15.77 4.03
CA GLN A 112 -13.58 -16.42 5.34
C GLN A 112 -12.43 -17.34 5.79
N ASP A 113 -11.70 -17.90 4.83
CA ASP A 113 -10.56 -18.80 5.04
C ASP A 113 -9.20 -18.06 5.13
N VAL A 114 -9.22 -16.72 5.14
CA VAL A 114 -8.06 -15.86 5.30
C VAL A 114 -8.14 -15.13 6.65
N GLU A 115 -6.99 -14.96 7.29
CA GLU A 115 -6.84 -14.18 8.51
C GLU A 115 -5.77 -13.10 8.29
N ILE A 116 -6.16 -11.82 8.33
CA ILE A 116 -5.20 -10.72 8.20
C ILE A 116 -4.32 -10.70 9.45
N THR A 117 -3.03 -10.96 9.29
CA THR A 117 -2.07 -10.98 10.40
C THR A 117 -1.09 -9.81 10.36
N ARG A 118 -0.97 -9.17 9.20
CA ARG A 118 -0.07 -8.04 8.98
C ARG A 118 -0.73 -6.96 8.15
N VAL A 119 -0.49 -5.71 8.54
CA VAL A 119 -0.82 -4.52 7.76
C VAL A 119 0.45 -3.78 7.37
N TYR A 120 0.55 -3.37 6.11
CA TYR A 120 1.47 -2.34 5.65
C TYR A 120 0.69 -1.04 5.48
N THR A 121 1.17 0.04 6.08
CA THR A 121 0.54 1.36 5.97
C THR A 121 1.60 2.45 5.90
N MET A 122 1.14 3.69 5.80
CA MET A 122 1.96 4.89 5.82
C MET A 122 2.74 5.07 7.13
N ASN A 123 3.56 6.11 7.19
CA ASN A 123 4.32 6.47 8.38
C ASN A 123 3.80 7.74 9.05
N ASN A 124 3.92 7.83 10.38
CA ASN A 124 3.59 9.04 11.13
C ASN A 124 4.60 10.19 10.97
N THR A 125 5.80 9.90 10.47
CA THR A 125 6.87 10.88 10.19
C THR A 125 6.85 11.39 8.75
N ASP A 126 5.78 11.08 8.02
CA ASP A 126 5.56 11.62 6.68
C ASP A 126 5.23 13.12 6.72
N ARG A 127 5.74 13.90 5.75
CA ARG A 127 5.45 15.33 5.62
C ARG A 127 4.15 15.59 4.85
N HIS A 128 3.61 14.60 4.16
CA HIS A 128 2.37 14.70 3.41
C HIS A 128 1.16 14.48 4.33
N GLN A 129 0.29 15.49 4.44
CA GLN A 129 -0.84 15.49 5.37
C GLN A 129 -1.80 14.30 5.21
N ASP A 130 -2.01 13.86 3.97
CA ASP A 130 -2.86 12.71 3.68
C ASP A 130 -2.21 11.39 4.12
N HIS A 131 -0.87 11.25 4.01
CA HIS A 131 -0.17 10.05 4.49
C HIS A 131 -0.30 9.94 6.01
N ILE A 132 -0.19 11.09 6.72
CA ILE A 132 -0.44 11.17 8.16
C ILE A 132 -1.88 10.75 8.49
N ALA A 133 -2.88 11.26 7.75
CA ALA A 133 -4.29 10.93 7.96
C ALA A 133 -4.58 9.44 7.74
N VAL A 134 -4.00 8.84 6.69
CA VAL A 134 -4.12 7.41 6.39
C VAL A 134 -3.43 6.56 7.45
N TYR A 135 -2.24 6.95 7.92
CA TYR A 135 -1.60 6.30 9.05
C TYR A 135 -2.51 6.31 10.28
N GLN A 136 -3.06 7.47 10.65
CA GLN A 136 -3.95 7.60 11.82
C GLN A 136 -5.19 6.70 11.70
N ALA A 137 -5.86 6.70 10.54
CA ALA A 137 -7.00 5.84 10.30
C ALA A 137 -6.64 4.35 10.35
N SER A 138 -5.51 3.98 9.74
CA SER A 138 -5.02 2.59 9.71
C SER A 138 -4.71 2.06 11.10
N MET A 139 -4.04 2.85 11.94
CA MET A 139 -3.71 2.46 13.31
C MET A 139 -4.96 2.19 14.16
N VAL A 140 -6.04 2.94 13.94
CA VAL A 140 -7.30 2.73 14.67
C VAL A 140 -8.07 1.54 14.12
N ALA A 141 -8.26 1.45 12.80
CA ALA A 141 -9.02 0.37 12.17
C ALA A 141 -8.35 -1.00 12.34
N CYS A 142 -7.01 -1.05 12.28
CA CYS A 142 -6.25 -2.28 12.31
C CYS A 142 -5.73 -2.64 13.72
N ARG A 143 -6.23 -2.00 14.78
CA ARG A 143 -5.73 -2.13 16.17
C ARG A 143 -5.68 -3.56 16.72
N TYR A 144 -6.48 -4.47 16.17
CA TYR A 144 -6.49 -5.88 16.57
C TYR A 144 -5.58 -6.78 15.72
N ILE A 145 -5.03 -6.26 14.62
CA ILE A 145 -4.11 -7.01 13.77
C ILE A 145 -2.76 -7.14 14.49
N PRO A 146 -2.19 -8.35 14.61
CA PRO A 146 -0.99 -8.60 15.40
C PRO A 146 0.23 -7.74 15.03
N GLN A 147 0.32 -7.34 13.75
CA GLN A 147 1.45 -6.59 13.26
C GLN A 147 1.03 -5.49 12.28
N ILE A 148 1.40 -4.25 12.59
CA ILE A 148 1.23 -3.10 11.71
C ILE A 148 2.62 -2.52 11.45
N LEU A 149 3.00 -2.42 10.18
CA LEU A 149 4.29 -1.90 9.73
C LEU A 149 4.10 -0.66 8.86
N GLY A 150 4.73 0.44 9.26
CA GLY A 150 4.84 1.64 8.43
C GLY A 150 5.95 1.48 7.39
N TYR A 151 5.67 1.71 6.11
CA TYR A 151 6.70 1.77 5.08
C TYR A 151 7.19 3.21 4.85
N GLU A 152 8.36 3.32 4.23
CA GLU A 152 8.93 4.59 3.82
C GLU A 152 8.36 5.04 2.47
N THR A 153 8.05 6.32 2.38
CA THR A 153 7.68 7.05 1.17
C THR A 153 8.74 8.14 0.92
N PRO A 154 8.84 8.71 -0.29
CA PRO A 154 9.74 9.82 -0.54
C PRO A 154 9.49 11.09 0.30
N SER A 155 8.26 11.29 0.78
CA SER A 155 7.89 12.41 1.66
C SER A 155 8.19 12.14 3.14
N THR A 156 8.58 10.91 3.48
CA THR A 156 9.02 10.54 4.83
C THR A 156 10.20 11.42 5.27
N CYS A 157 10.21 11.84 6.53
CA CYS A 157 11.26 12.69 7.08
C CYS A 157 12.58 11.91 7.25
N LEU A 158 13.72 12.61 7.18
CA LEU A 158 15.06 12.04 7.43
C LEU A 158 15.22 11.40 8.82
N SER A 159 14.30 11.68 9.75
CA SER A 159 14.24 11.07 11.08
C SER A 159 13.54 9.70 11.10
N PHE A 160 13.22 9.11 9.94
CA PHE A 160 12.68 7.77 9.88
C PHE A 160 13.70 6.75 10.40
N LEU A 161 13.29 6.00 11.42
CA LEU A 161 14.11 4.98 12.07
C LEU A 161 13.50 3.61 11.75
N PRO A 162 13.94 2.94 10.67
CA PRO A 162 13.44 1.61 10.33
C PRO A 162 13.76 0.62 11.45
N GLN A 163 12.73 -0.05 11.95
CA GLN A 163 12.87 -1.08 13.01
C GLN A 163 12.85 -2.50 12.46
N VAL A 164 12.31 -2.68 11.25
CA VAL A 164 12.14 -3.97 10.59
C VAL A 164 12.74 -3.88 9.20
N PHE A 165 13.61 -4.84 8.89
CA PHE A 165 14.18 -5.02 7.55
C PHE A 165 13.73 -6.36 7.02
N GLU A 166 13.14 -6.37 5.83
CA GLU A 166 12.77 -7.57 5.14
C GLU A 166 13.76 -7.85 4.02
N SER A 167 14.49 -8.96 4.16
CA SER A 167 15.34 -9.45 3.08
C SER A 167 14.46 -10.04 1.99
N VAL A 168 14.65 -9.56 0.76
CA VAL A 168 13.96 -10.03 -0.43
C VAL A 168 15.01 -10.38 -1.48
N ASP A 169 14.81 -11.51 -2.16
CA ASP A 169 15.71 -11.91 -3.23
C ASP A 169 15.57 -10.99 -4.45
N GLU A 170 16.60 -10.99 -5.29
CA GLU A 170 16.70 -10.13 -6.48
C GLU A 170 15.49 -10.28 -7.43
N VAL A 171 14.90 -11.48 -7.49
CA VAL A 171 13.70 -11.74 -8.29
C VAL A 171 12.52 -10.86 -7.87
N HIS A 172 12.30 -10.69 -6.56
CA HIS A 172 11.20 -9.87 -6.03
C HIS A 172 11.50 -8.38 -6.12
N PHE A 173 12.77 -8.01 -5.93
CA PHE A 173 13.22 -6.66 -6.17
C PHE A 173 13.00 -6.23 -7.63
N ASN A 174 13.37 -7.08 -8.59
CA ASN A 174 13.16 -6.82 -10.01
C ASN A 174 11.66 -6.72 -10.36
N LYS A 175 10.81 -7.55 -9.76
CA LYS A 175 9.34 -7.43 -9.90
C LYS A 175 8.82 -6.08 -9.38
N LYS A 176 9.34 -5.58 -8.26
CA LYS A 176 9.04 -4.23 -7.78
C LYS A 176 9.39 -3.18 -8.83
N ILE A 177 10.61 -3.22 -9.38
CA ILE A 177 11.03 -2.26 -10.42
C ILE A 177 10.12 -2.33 -11.66
N LEU A 178 9.76 -3.53 -12.12
CA LEU A 178 8.87 -3.72 -13.26
C LEU A 178 7.45 -3.20 -12.98
N ALA A 179 6.94 -3.38 -11.77
CA ALA A 179 5.64 -2.85 -11.34
C ALA A 179 5.65 -1.31 -11.35
N LEU A 180 6.70 -0.68 -10.80
CA LEU A 180 6.86 0.78 -10.81
C LEU A 180 6.92 1.35 -12.24
N GLN A 181 7.51 0.61 -13.19
CA GLN A 181 7.56 1.00 -14.61
C GLN A 181 6.19 0.99 -15.32
N LYS A 182 5.14 0.41 -14.70
CA LYS A 182 3.77 0.41 -15.27
C LYS A 182 3.08 1.76 -15.18
N HIS A 183 3.51 2.63 -14.28
CA HIS A 183 2.95 3.97 -14.10
C HIS A 183 3.49 4.93 -15.16
N LYS A 184 3.17 4.65 -16.43
CA LYS A 184 3.69 5.39 -17.59
C LYS A 184 3.28 6.84 -17.57
N SER A 185 2.08 7.11 -17.05
CA SER A 185 1.55 8.46 -16.83
C SER A 185 2.42 9.33 -15.92
N GLN A 186 3.24 8.72 -15.06
CA GLN A 186 4.12 9.41 -14.11
C GLN A 186 5.56 9.61 -14.63
N ILE A 187 5.92 9.05 -15.80
CA ILE A 187 7.28 9.10 -16.35
C ILE A 187 7.76 10.53 -16.70
N HIS A 188 6.88 11.51 -16.94
CA HIS A 188 7.32 12.83 -17.45
C HIS A 188 7.47 13.94 -16.39
N ARG A 189 7.40 13.63 -15.10
CA ARG A 189 7.45 14.65 -14.03
C ARG A 189 8.86 14.86 -13.48
N ARG A 190 9.54 15.87 -14.03
CA ARG A 190 10.67 16.74 -13.58
C ARG A 190 11.82 16.25 -12.67
N TYR A 191 11.84 15.04 -12.13
CA TYR A 191 12.92 14.53 -11.26
C TYR A 191 13.75 13.39 -11.88
N ILE A 192 13.46 12.98 -13.12
CA ILE A 192 14.29 12.05 -13.90
C ILE A 192 15.37 12.82 -14.65
N GLN A 193 16.32 13.36 -13.92
CA GLN A 193 17.66 13.50 -14.46
C GLN A 193 18.57 12.80 -13.47
N SER A 194 18.90 11.54 -13.77
CA SER A 194 20.14 10.96 -13.29
C SER A 194 21.25 11.88 -13.77
N SER A 195 21.87 12.59 -12.82
CA SER A 195 23.21 13.14 -13.02
C SER A 195 24.21 12.01 -12.93
#